data_AF-K2BBM2-F1
#
_entry.id   AF-K2BBM2-F1
#
_cell.length_a   1.000
_cell.length_b   1.000
_cell.length_c   1.000
_cell.angle_alpha   90.00
_cell.angle_beta   90.00
_cell.angle_gamma   90.00
#
_symmetry.space_group_name_H-M   'P 1'
#
loop_
_entity.id
_entity.type
_entity.pdbx_description
1 polymer ?
#
loop_
_entity_poly.entity_id
_entity_poly.type
_entity_poly.pdbx_seq_one_letter_code
_entity_poly.pdbx_strand_id
1 'polypeptide(L)'
;AQRAIKEINTGIVTAPAQFLKKCLPKLSNKNAQKEYYLTDMIALAVEDGVAVRGISAMNSHEASGVNDQWQLVTLERHYQQELARELAYNGVTIMDPARLDIRGDVSIQPSAKLDINIILEGNVFIGAGCDIGPNVVIKNSKIGANVKIFANSVIEGAVIEEGCEVGPFARVRAETILKTKSKIGNFVETKKTVLGENSKASHLTYLGDAVIGKNVNVGAGTITCNYDGANKWTTEIGDGAFIGSNTSLIAPIKIGKNATIAAGSAVSKSAPAEQLTLTRAEQKTVKTWKRPSK
;
A
#
# COMPACT_ATOMS: atom_id res chain seq x y z
N ALA A 1 -8.83 17.88 -50.63
CA ALA A 1 -7.44 17.43 -50.45
C ALA A 1 -6.98 17.55 -49.00
N GLN A 2 -6.87 18.75 -48.41
CA GLN A 2 -6.28 18.94 -47.06
C GLN A 2 -7.04 18.24 -45.91
N ARG A 3 -8.38 18.24 -45.90
CA ARG A 3 -9.18 17.57 -44.84
C ARG A 3 -9.06 16.05 -44.81
N ALA A 4 -8.42 15.44 -45.81
CA ALA A 4 -8.18 14.00 -45.86
C ALA A 4 -6.86 13.58 -45.18
N ILE A 5 -6.00 14.54 -44.81
CA ILE A 5 -4.75 14.29 -44.09
C ILE A 5 -5.10 13.96 -42.63
N LYS A 6 -4.76 12.75 -42.19
CA LYS A 6 -4.98 12.26 -40.82
C LYS A 6 -3.75 12.37 -39.93
N GLU A 7 -2.59 12.65 -40.53
CA GLU A 7 -1.35 12.92 -39.80
C GLU A 7 -1.45 14.27 -39.10
N ILE A 8 -1.06 14.30 -37.83
CA ILE A 8 -1.05 15.51 -37.02
C ILE A 8 0.35 15.78 -36.50
N ASN A 9 0.65 17.06 -36.24
CA ASN A 9 1.86 17.45 -35.53
C ASN A 9 1.64 17.25 -34.02
N THR A 10 2.50 16.47 -33.37
CA THR A 10 2.49 16.27 -31.91
C THR A 10 3.10 17.46 -31.15
N GLY A 11 3.81 18.35 -31.85
CA GLY A 11 4.56 19.45 -31.26
C GLY A 11 5.96 19.07 -30.80
N ILE A 12 6.31 17.78 -30.80
CA ILE A 12 7.65 17.29 -30.45
C ILE A 12 8.55 17.38 -31.68
N VAL A 13 9.63 18.14 -31.58
CA VAL A 13 10.63 18.28 -32.63
C VAL A 13 12.04 18.23 -32.03
N THR A 14 12.96 17.60 -32.75
CA THR A 14 14.39 17.68 -32.47
C THR A 14 15.10 18.27 -33.68
N ALA A 15 16.00 19.21 -33.44
CA ALA A 15 16.75 19.88 -34.49
C ALA A 15 18.13 20.34 -33.98
N PRO A 16 19.13 20.51 -34.86
CA PRO A 16 20.42 21.06 -34.47
C PRO A 16 20.27 22.45 -33.85
N ALA A 17 20.93 22.70 -32.72
CA ALA A 17 20.85 23.99 -32.03
C ALA A 17 21.26 25.18 -32.91
N GLN A 18 22.22 24.98 -33.82
CA GLN A 18 22.66 26.02 -34.76
C GLN A 18 21.56 26.37 -35.78
N PHE A 19 20.81 25.38 -36.25
CA PHE A 19 19.66 25.60 -37.12
C PHE A 19 18.57 26.40 -36.39
N LEU A 20 18.24 26.01 -35.16
CA LEU A 20 17.24 26.72 -34.35
C LEU A 20 17.62 28.19 -34.12
N LYS A 21 18.88 28.47 -33.79
CA LYS A 21 19.39 29.86 -33.61
C LYS A 21 19.23 30.70 -34.88
N LYS A 22 19.39 30.10 -36.06
CA LYS A 22 19.23 30.77 -37.36
C LYS A 22 17.76 31.00 -37.71
N CYS A 23 16.88 30.03 -37.43
CA CYS A 23 15.49 30.05 -37.88
C CYS A 23 14.52 30.74 -36.93
N LEU A 24 14.71 30.65 -35.62
CA LEU A 24 13.81 31.27 -34.63
C LEU A 24 13.63 32.80 -34.84
N PRO A 25 14.68 33.59 -35.14
CA PRO A 25 14.52 35.03 -35.40
C PRO A 25 13.72 35.36 -36.68
N LYS A 26 13.56 34.40 -37.60
CA LYS A 26 12.81 34.57 -38.85
C LYS A 26 11.31 34.33 -38.69
N LEU A 27 10.87 33.79 -37.55
CA LEU A 27 9.45 33.54 -37.30
C LEU A 27 8.68 34.86 -37.28
N SER A 28 7.48 34.83 -37.86
CA SER A 28 6.61 35.99 -37.98
C SER A 28 5.33 35.75 -37.19
N ASN A 29 4.84 36.79 -36.51
CA ASN A 29 3.53 36.76 -35.85
C ASN A 29 2.40 37.26 -36.76
N LYS A 30 2.62 37.32 -38.08
CA LYS A 30 1.60 37.69 -39.07
C LYS A 30 0.65 36.53 -39.36
N ASN A 31 -0.08 36.10 -38.33
CA ASN A 31 -1.17 35.13 -38.42
C ASN A 31 -2.39 35.63 -37.62
N ALA A 32 -3.50 34.88 -37.71
CA ALA A 32 -4.77 35.28 -37.10
C ALA A 32 -4.72 35.44 -35.57
N GLN A 33 -3.82 34.72 -34.89
CA GLN A 33 -3.66 34.76 -33.43
C GLN A 33 -2.61 35.76 -32.95
N LYS A 34 -1.79 36.32 -33.86
CA LYS A 34 -0.66 37.20 -33.55
C LYS A 34 0.42 36.54 -32.69
N GLU A 35 0.60 35.23 -32.85
CA GLU A 35 1.58 34.43 -32.11
C GLU A 35 2.73 33.97 -33.00
N TYR A 36 3.87 33.58 -32.42
CA TYR A 36 4.96 32.98 -33.18
C TYR A 36 4.79 31.45 -33.18
N TYR A 37 4.47 30.88 -34.34
CA TYR A 37 4.28 29.43 -34.44
C TYR A 37 5.61 28.71 -34.67
N LEU A 38 5.97 27.84 -33.73
CA LEU A 38 7.15 26.97 -33.86
C LEU A 38 7.04 26.06 -35.11
N THR A 39 5.83 25.74 -35.54
CA THR A 39 5.56 24.91 -36.72
C THR A 39 6.08 25.52 -38.02
N ASP A 40 6.20 26.83 -38.11
CA ASP A 40 6.67 27.51 -39.32
C ASP A 40 8.15 27.23 -39.58
N MET A 41 8.90 26.74 -38.58
CA MET A 41 10.28 26.29 -38.77
C MET A 41 10.39 25.13 -39.76
N ILE A 42 9.34 24.33 -39.94
CA ILE A 42 9.35 23.22 -40.90
C ILE A 42 9.43 23.76 -42.33
N ALA A 43 8.68 24.82 -42.64
CA ALA A 43 8.78 25.49 -43.94
C ALA A 43 10.17 26.11 -44.14
N LEU A 44 10.70 26.81 -43.11
CA LEU A 44 12.05 27.38 -43.15
C LEU A 44 13.14 26.33 -43.35
N ALA A 45 12.98 25.12 -42.78
CA ALA A 45 13.91 24.02 -42.98
C ALA A 45 13.94 23.57 -44.44
N VAL A 46 12.76 23.38 -45.04
CA VAL A 46 12.62 22.98 -46.44
C VAL A 46 13.19 24.04 -47.38
N GLU A 47 12.94 25.33 -47.11
CA GLU A 47 13.50 26.46 -47.87
C GLU A 47 15.04 26.52 -47.79
N ASP A 48 15.62 26.27 -46.61
CA ASP A 48 17.07 26.22 -46.40
C ASP A 48 17.71 24.88 -46.87
N GLY A 49 16.94 23.98 -47.51
CA GLY A 49 17.41 22.69 -48.02
C GLY A 49 17.74 21.65 -46.94
N VAL A 50 17.24 21.86 -45.72
CA VAL A 50 17.41 20.94 -44.58
C VAL A 50 16.34 19.85 -44.65
N ALA A 51 16.76 18.58 -44.60
CA ALA A 51 15.83 17.45 -44.62
C ALA A 51 14.95 17.42 -43.36
N VAL A 52 13.63 17.28 -43.56
CA VAL A 52 12.64 17.10 -42.49
C VAL A 52 12.15 15.67 -42.52
N ARG A 53 12.25 14.96 -41.38
CA ARG A 53 11.81 13.57 -41.25
C ARG A 53 10.73 13.46 -40.17
N GLY A 54 9.55 12.97 -40.56
CA GLY A 54 8.50 12.58 -39.63
C GLY A 54 8.83 11.25 -38.96
N ILE A 55 8.58 11.16 -37.65
CA ILE A 55 8.62 9.92 -36.88
C ILE A 55 7.25 9.80 -36.19
N SER A 56 6.55 8.69 -36.42
CA SER A 56 5.27 8.43 -35.78
C SER A 56 5.48 7.83 -34.40
N ALA A 57 4.70 8.28 -33.41
CA ALA A 57 4.63 7.64 -32.10
C ALA A 57 4.05 6.22 -32.23
N MET A 58 4.41 5.32 -31.30
CA MET A 58 3.90 3.94 -31.32
C MET A 58 2.41 3.90 -31.00
N ASN A 59 1.95 4.84 -30.17
CA ASN A 59 0.54 5.09 -29.93
C ASN A 59 0.26 6.60 -29.78
N SER A 60 -1.00 7.00 -29.98
CA SER A 60 -1.39 8.42 -29.92
C SER A 60 -1.40 9.01 -28.51
N HIS A 61 -1.56 8.19 -27.47
CA HIS A 61 -1.60 8.65 -26.08
C HIS A 61 -0.23 9.16 -25.60
N GLU A 62 0.87 8.59 -26.08
CA GLU A 62 2.26 9.04 -25.78
C GLU A 62 2.48 10.52 -26.11
N ALA A 63 1.77 11.03 -27.11
CA ALA A 63 1.89 12.39 -27.62
C ALA A 63 0.65 13.25 -27.36
N SER A 64 -0.30 12.77 -26.55
CA SER A 64 -1.54 13.49 -26.27
C SER A 64 -1.33 14.53 -25.18
N GLY A 65 -1.79 15.76 -25.43
CA GLY A 65 -1.80 16.82 -24.42
C GLY A 65 -2.98 16.71 -23.45
N VAL A 66 -2.89 17.46 -22.34
CA VAL A 66 -3.95 17.57 -21.33
C VAL A 66 -4.31 19.04 -21.14
N ASN A 67 -5.54 19.39 -21.53
CA ASN A 67 -6.11 20.73 -21.40
C ASN A 67 -7.32 20.77 -20.44
N ASP A 68 -7.86 19.61 -20.11
CA ASP A 68 -8.98 19.48 -19.17
C ASP A 68 -8.87 18.19 -18.32
N GLN A 69 -9.73 18.09 -17.31
CA GLN A 69 -9.70 16.97 -16.37
C GLN A 69 -10.09 15.64 -17.01
N TRP A 70 -10.97 15.63 -18.03
CA TRP A 70 -11.36 14.39 -18.70
C TRP A 70 -10.21 13.83 -19.54
N GLN A 71 -9.45 14.69 -20.21
CA GLN A 71 -8.21 14.31 -20.89
C GLN A 71 -7.19 13.74 -19.91
N LEU A 72 -7.06 14.34 -18.72
CA LEU A 72 -6.19 13.81 -17.66
C LEU A 72 -6.60 12.40 -17.22
N VAL A 73 -7.89 12.16 -16.92
CA VAL A 73 -8.33 10.82 -16.50
C VAL A 73 -8.18 9.79 -17.62
N THR A 74 -8.34 10.22 -18.88
CA THR A 74 -8.17 9.34 -20.05
C THR A 74 -6.72 8.87 -20.14
N LEU A 75 -5.75 9.77 -20.01
CA LEU A 75 -4.33 9.41 -20.01
C LEU A 75 -3.95 8.57 -18.79
N GLU A 76 -4.49 8.89 -17.61
CA GLU A 76 -4.30 8.10 -16.41
C GLU A 76 -4.76 6.64 -16.60
N ARG A 77 -5.95 6.41 -17.16
CA ARG A 77 -6.42 5.04 -17.44
C ARG A 77 -5.55 4.32 -18.46
N HIS A 78 -5.07 5.01 -19.49
CA HIS A 78 -4.13 4.42 -20.45
C HIS A 78 -2.81 4.02 -19.76
N TYR A 79 -2.25 4.89 -18.95
CA TYR A 79 -1.02 4.64 -18.20
C TYR A 79 -1.15 3.43 -17.26
N GLN A 80 -2.25 3.35 -16.50
CA GLN A 80 -2.50 2.19 -15.63
C GLN A 80 -2.62 0.87 -16.41
N GLN A 81 -3.23 0.89 -17.59
CA GLN A 81 -3.34 -0.29 -18.44
C GLN A 81 -1.98 -0.78 -18.95
N GLU A 82 -1.06 0.12 -19.31
CA GLU A 82 0.29 -0.25 -19.72
C GLU A 82 1.07 -0.89 -18.57
N LEU A 83 1.02 -0.30 -17.37
CA LEU A 83 1.65 -0.88 -16.17
C LEU A 83 1.09 -2.27 -15.84
N ALA A 84 -0.23 -2.43 -15.87
CA ALA A 84 -0.86 -3.73 -15.65
C ALA A 84 -0.45 -4.77 -16.72
N ARG A 85 -0.28 -4.33 -17.98
CA ARG A 85 0.17 -5.18 -19.08
C ARG A 85 1.61 -5.65 -18.87
N GLU A 86 2.52 -4.76 -18.47
CA GLU A 86 3.91 -5.12 -18.14
C GLU A 86 3.98 -6.16 -17.03
N LEU A 87 3.20 -5.98 -15.96
CA LEU A 87 3.11 -6.96 -14.87
C LEU A 87 2.58 -8.32 -15.35
N ALA A 88 1.54 -8.31 -16.19
CA ALA A 88 0.98 -9.54 -16.75
C ALA A 88 1.99 -10.30 -17.63
N TYR A 89 2.76 -9.59 -18.46
CA TYR A 89 3.84 -10.18 -19.26
C TYR A 89 4.97 -10.75 -18.39
N ASN A 90 5.19 -10.19 -17.21
CA ASN A 90 6.13 -10.70 -16.21
C ASN A 90 5.57 -11.84 -15.35
N GLY A 91 4.40 -12.39 -15.68
CA GLY A 91 3.83 -13.58 -15.04
C GLY A 91 3.03 -13.31 -13.76
N VAL A 92 2.58 -12.07 -13.54
CA VAL A 92 1.62 -11.73 -12.48
C VAL A 92 0.20 -12.00 -12.98
N THR A 93 -0.62 -12.66 -12.16
CA THR A 93 -2.04 -12.86 -12.49
C THR A 93 -2.85 -11.68 -11.96
N ILE A 94 -3.48 -10.92 -12.84
CA ILE A 94 -4.32 -9.76 -12.48
C ILE A 94 -5.76 -10.11 -12.86
N MET A 95 -6.68 -10.14 -11.88
CA MET A 95 -8.07 -10.54 -12.13
C MET A 95 -8.81 -9.55 -13.01
N ASP A 96 -8.55 -8.25 -12.85
CA ASP A 96 -9.11 -7.20 -13.70
C ASP A 96 -8.13 -6.02 -13.82
N PRO A 97 -7.43 -5.89 -14.96
CA PRO A 97 -6.49 -4.78 -15.20
C PRO A 97 -7.12 -3.39 -15.14
N ALA A 98 -8.43 -3.25 -15.35
CA ALA A 98 -9.12 -1.96 -15.27
C ALA A 98 -9.36 -1.51 -13.82
N ARG A 99 -9.12 -2.40 -12.84
CA ARG A 99 -9.33 -2.18 -11.41
C ARG A 99 -8.06 -2.41 -10.59
N LEU A 100 -6.92 -2.08 -11.18
CA LEU A 100 -5.61 -2.03 -10.53
C LEU A 100 -5.05 -0.61 -10.73
N ASP A 101 -4.64 0.02 -9.64
CA ASP A 101 -4.00 1.34 -9.67
C ASP A 101 -2.60 1.25 -9.05
N ILE A 102 -1.59 1.62 -9.83
CA ILE A 102 -0.18 1.64 -9.47
C ILE A 102 0.30 3.10 -9.47
N ARG A 103 0.79 3.56 -8.32
CA ARG A 103 1.16 4.96 -8.06
C ARG A 103 2.53 5.04 -7.38
N GLY A 104 3.56 4.68 -8.11
CA GLY A 104 4.94 4.69 -7.64
C GLY A 104 5.76 3.53 -8.21
N ASP A 105 6.86 3.21 -7.53
CA ASP A 105 7.79 2.16 -7.91
C ASP A 105 7.33 0.81 -7.33
N VAL A 106 6.73 -0.01 -8.19
CA VAL A 106 6.14 -1.29 -7.79
C VAL A 106 6.82 -2.45 -8.51
N SER A 107 7.32 -3.41 -7.73
CA SER A 107 7.90 -4.66 -8.23
C SER A 107 7.12 -5.84 -7.67
N ILE A 108 6.57 -6.66 -8.56
CA ILE A 108 5.79 -7.86 -8.21
C ILE A 108 6.43 -9.06 -8.88
N GLN A 109 6.76 -10.06 -8.09
CA GLN A 109 7.39 -11.28 -8.59
C GLN A 109 6.36 -12.20 -9.27
N PRO A 110 6.80 -13.08 -10.20
CA PRO A 110 5.92 -13.98 -10.92
C PRO A 110 5.06 -14.87 -10.01
N SER A 111 3.93 -15.36 -10.53
CA SER A 111 2.97 -16.21 -9.81
C SER A 111 2.21 -15.53 -8.66
N ALA A 112 2.44 -14.25 -8.40
CA ALA A 112 1.56 -13.47 -7.53
C ALA A 112 0.17 -13.27 -8.19
N LYS A 113 -0.88 -13.23 -7.38
CA LYS A 113 -2.27 -13.00 -7.79
C LYS A 113 -2.79 -11.72 -7.17
N LEU A 114 -3.36 -10.87 -8.01
CA LEU A 114 -3.97 -9.60 -7.63
C LEU A 114 -5.45 -9.65 -8.00
N ASP A 115 -6.32 -9.60 -7.00
CA ASP A 115 -7.76 -9.45 -7.19
C ASP A 115 -8.13 -7.98 -7.54
N ILE A 116 -9.41 -7.65 -7.46
CA ILE A 116 -9.98 -6.38 -7.93
C ILE A 116 -9.76 -5.23 -6.95
N ASN A 117 -9.76 -3.99 -7.47
CA ASN A 117 -9.71 -2.74 -6.72
C ASN A 117 -8.48 -2.62 -5.81
N ILE A 118 -7.32 -3.08 -6.29
CA ILE A 118 -6.06 -2.97 -5.55
C ILE A 118 -5.39 -1.65 -5.88
N ILE A 119 -4.88 -0.97 -4.84
CA ILE A 119 -4.10 0.26 -4.98
C ILE A 119 -2.72 0.05 -4.38
N LEU A 120 -1.68 0.27 -5.19
CA LEU A 120 -0.27 0.14 -4.80
C LEU A 120 0.39 1.52 -4.88
N GLU A 121 0.92 2.03 -3.77
CA GLU A 121 1.43 3.41 -3.69
C GLU A 121 2.88 3.50 -3.16
N GLY A 122 3.66 4.41 -3.73
CA GLY A 122 5.05 4.62 -3.36
C GLY A 122 5.92 3.41 -3.71
N ASN A 123 6.79 3.00 -2.79
CA ASN A 123 7.73 1.89 -3.02
C ASN A 123 7.14 0.57 -2.52
N VAL A 124 6.68 -0.30 -3.43
CA VAL A 124 6.07 -1.59 -3.05
C VAL A 124 6.83 -2.76 -3.67
N PHE A 125 7.13 -3.75 -2.85
CA PHE A 125 7.63 -5.05 -3.30
C PHE A 125 6.67 -6.16 -2.88
N ILE A 126 6.28 -7.01 -3.83
CA ILE A 126 5.46 -8.20 -3.58
C ILE A 126 6.21 -9.45 -4.06
N GLY A 127 6.46 -10.39 -3.15
CA GLY A 127 7.14 -11.66 -3.43
C GLY A 127 6.31 -12.65 -4.24
N ALA A 128 6.95 -13.71 -4.70
CA ALA A 128 6.32 -14.72 -5.55
C ALA A 128 5.22 -15.48 -4.81
N GLY A 129 4.19 -15.93 -5.54
CA GLY A 129 3.11 -16.76 -4.98
C GLY A 129 2.21 -16.06 -3.96
N CYS A 130 2.28 -14.72 -3.84
CA CYS A 130 1.35 -13.97 -3.01
C CYS A 130 -0.07 -14.03 -3.57
N ASP A 131 -1.05 -13.96 -2.66
CA ASP A 131 -2.47 -13.88 -2.98
C ASP A 131 -3.05 -12.61 -2.33
N ILE A 132 -3.31 -11.59 -3.14
CA ILE A 132 -3.80 -10.29 -2.71
C ILE A 132 -5.29 -10.20 -3.07
N GLY A 133 -6.13 -10.26 -2.05
CA GLY A 133 -7.58 -10.16 -2.18
C GLY A 133 -8.07 -8.75 -2.52
N PRO A 134 -9.39 -8.59 -2.68
CA PRO A 134 -9.96 -7.38 -3.26
C PRO A 134 -9.96 -6.19 -2.29
N ASN A 135 -9.96 -4.98 -2.85
CA ASN A 135 -10.00 -3.71 -2.09
C ASN A 135 -8.82 -3.55 -1.11
N VAL A 136 -7.65 -4.09 -1.45
CA VAL A 136 -6.44 -3.97 -0.64
C VAL A 136 -5.65 -2.73 -1.07
N VAL A 137 -5.14 -1.99 -0.08
CA VAL A 137 -4.22 -0.86 -0.30
C VAL A 137 -2.87 -1.19 0.32
N ILE A 138 -1.79 -1.10 -0.46
CA ILE A 138 -0.42 -1.32 0.00
C ILE A 138 0.43 -0.10 -0.35
N LYS A 139 1.06 0.49 0.66
CA LYS A 139 1.90 1.68 0.50
C LYS A 139 3.25 1.50 1.17
N ASN A 140 4.34 1.85 0.47
CA ASN A 140 5.70 1.86 1.05
C ASN A 140 6.03 0.59 1.85
N SER A 141 5.75 -0.60 1.32
CA SER A 141 5.79 -1.85 2.08
C SER A 141 6.44 -2.98 1.30
N LYS A 142 7.03 -3.93 2.04
CA LYS A 142 7.67 -5.14 1.50
C LYS A 142 6.90 -6.37 1.94
N ILE A 143 6.40 -7.13 0.97
CA ILE A 143 5.65 -8.37 1.16
C ILE A 143 6.51 -9.55 0.67
N GLY A 144 6.78 -10.51 1.57
CA GLY A 144 7.54 -11.72 1.29
C GLY A 144 6.77 -12.71 0.42
N ALA A 145 7.39 -13.84 0.10
CA ALA A 145 6.77 -14.87 -0.74
C ALA A 145 5.58 -15.56 -0.03
N ASN A 146 4.62 -16.05 -0.81
CA ASN A 146 3.49 -16.86 -0.33
C ASN A 146 2.64 -16.19 0.77
N VAL A 147 2.62 -14.85 0.82
CA VAL A 147 1.78 -14.10 1.76
C VAL A 147 0.34 -14.04 1.22
N LYS A 148 -0.63 -14.17 2.12
CA LYS A 148 -2.05 -13.97 1.80
C LYS A 148 -2.54 -12.69 2.47
N ILE A 149 -3.02 -11.74 1.66
CA ILE A 149 -3.63 -10.50 2.15
C ILE A 149 -5.11 -10.55 1.78
N PHE A 150 -5.96 -10.66 2.80
CA PHE A 150 -7.40 -10.76 2.62
C PHE A 150 -8.05 -9.39 2.43
N ALA A 151 -9.28 -9.43 1.92
CA ALA A 151 -10.02 -8.27 1.46
C ALA A 151 -10.07 -7.09 2.45
N ASN A 152 -10.13 -5.88 1.90
CA ASN A 152 -10.30 -4.63 2.66
C ASN A 152 -9.21 -4.38 3.73
N SER A 153 -8.00 -4.89 3.51
CA SER A 153 -6.86 -4.65 4.38
C SER A 153 -6.04 -3.47 3.87
N VAL A 154 -5.51 -2.66 4.78
CA VAL A 154 -4.71 -1.46 4.46
C VAL A 154 -3.35 -1.56 5.14
N ILE A 155 -2.30 -1.55 4.33
CA ILE A 155 -0.92 -1.80 4.74
C ILE A 155 -0.06 -0.60 4.34
N GLU A 156 0.66 -0.03 5.31
CA GLU A 156 1.50 1.15 5.08
C GLU A 156 2.79 1.07 5.90
N GLY A 157 3.95 1.20 5.25
CA GLY A 157 5.24 1.27 5.93
C GLY A 157 5.65 -0.01 6.66
N ALA A 158 5.25 -1.18 6.16
CA ALA A 158 5.41 -2.45 6.87
C ALA A 158 6.30 -3.45 6.12
N VAL A 159 6.88 -4.39 6.88
CA VAL A 159 7.57 -5.57 6.35
C VAL A 159 6.77 -6.80 6.78
N ILE A 160 6.29 -7.56 5.80
CA ILE A 160 5.55 -8.79 6.01
C ILE A 160 6.39 -9.93 5.43
N GLU A 161 6.93 -10.79 6.28
CA GLU A 161 7.75 -11.91 5.86
C GLU A 161 6.93 -13.05 5.25
N GLU A 162 7.61 -14.08 4.76
CA GLU A 162 6.99 -15.14 3.97
C GLU A 162 5.88 -15.90 4.72
N GLY A 163 4.87 -16.35 3.97
CA GLY A 163 3.81 -17.23 4.47
C GLY A 163 2.88 -16.59 5.51
N CYS A 164 2.93 -15.27 5.71
CA CYS A 164 2.03 -14.58 6.63
C CYS A 164 0.59 -14.51 6.09
N GLU A 165 -0.36 -14.35 7.01
CA GLU A 165 -1.77 -14.09 6.72
C GLU A 165 -2.18 -12.73 7.31
N VAL A 166 -2.76 -11.85 6.49
CA VAL A 166 -3.19 -10.51 6.89
C VAL A 166 -4.65 -10.25 6.55
N GLY A 167 -5.47 -9.97 7.55
CA GLY A 167 -6.86 -9.57 7.38
C GLY A 167 -7.87 -10.73 7.35
N PRO A 168 -9.09 -10.49 6.82
CA PRO A 168 -9.56 -9.26 6.15
C PRO A 168 -9.71 -8.09 7.12
N PHE A 169 -9.88 -6.85 6.64
CA PHE A 169 -10.09 -5.66 7.52
C PHE A 169 -8.95 -5.40 8.52
N ALA A 170 -7.72 -5.79 8.19
CA ALA A 170 -6.56 -5.47 9.01
C ALA A 170 -6.03 -4.06 8.66
N ARG A 171 -5.56 -3.32 9.67
CA ARG A 171 -4.82 -2.07 9.49
C ARG A 171 -3.38 -2.23 9.95
N VAL A 172 -2.46 -2.35 9.01
CA VAL A 172 -1.02 -2.47 9.29
C VAL A 172 -0.35 -1.13 9.05
N ARG A 173 0.16 -0.50 10.11
CA ARG A 173 0.79 0.82 10.03
C ARG A 173 2.30 0.72 10.04
N ALA A 174 2.92 1.89 9.91
CA ALA A 174 4.36 2.02 9.79
C ALA A 174 5.13 1.31 10.91
N GLU A 175 6.29 0.78 10.53
CA GLU A 175 7.24 0.09 11.42
C GLU A 175 6.68 -1.22 12.00
N THR A 176 5.59 -1.76 11.43
CA THR A 176 5.18 -3.14 11.72
C THR A 176 6.06 -4.13 10.95
N ILE A 177 6.52 -5.16 11.66
CA ILE A 177 7.22 -6.32 11.11
C ILE A 177 6.43 -7.58 11.48
N LEU A 178 5.83 -8.23 10.50
CA LEU A 178 5.23 -9.56 10.66
C LEU A 178 6.25 -10.60 10.27
N LYS A 179 6.68 -11.43 11.23
CA LYS A 179 7.64 -12.50 10.99
C LYS A 179 7.00 -13.71 10.31
N THR A 180 7.83 -14.54 9.70
CA THR A 180 7.41 -15.73 8.93
C THR A 180 6.22 -16.46 9.56
N LYS A 181 5.19 -16.72 8.76
CA LYS A 181 3.96 -17.45 9.14
C LYS A 181 3.17 -16.84 10.32
N SER A 182 3.43 -15.59 10.68
CA SER A 182 2.59 -14.88 11.64
C SER A 182 1.25 -14.49 11.00
N LYS A 183 0.25 -14.26 11.85
CA LYS A 183 -1.12 -13.98 11.42
C LYS A 183 -1.69 -12.78 12.15
N ILE A 184 -2.23 -11.85 11.37
CA ILE A 184 -3.16 -10.84 11.87
C ILE A 184 -4.50 -11.02 11.17
N GLY A 185 -5.59 -11.08 11.93
CA GLY A 185 -6.92 -11.28 11.36
C GLY A 185 -7.73 -9.98 11.35
N ASN A 186 -9.05 -10.12 11.53
CA ASN A 186 -9.97 -9.02 11.28
C ASN A 186 -10.05 -8.00 12.41
N PHE A 187 -10.13 -6.72 12.00
CA PHE A 187 -10.17 -5.58 12.91
C PHE A 187 -8.97 -5.55 13.87
N VAL A 188 -7.82 -5.93 13.36
CA VAL A 188 -6.54 -5.83 14.07
C VAL A 188 -5.76 -4.65 13.51
N GLU A 189 -5.36 -3.75 14.40
CA GLU A 189 -4.46 -2.64 14.09
C GLU A 189 -3.08 -2.88 14.70
N THR A 190 -2.03 -2.68 13.90
CA THR A 190 -0.63 -2.74 14.36
C THR A 190 0.10 -1.45 14.01
N LYS A 191 1.03 -1.01 14.87
CA LYS A 191 1.91 0.13 14.63
C LYS A 191 3.20 -0.02 15.44
N LYS A 192 4.38 0.14 14.83
CA LYS A 192 5.67 -0.04 15.53
C LYS A 192 5.71 -1.37 16.31
N THR A 193 5.30 -2.44 15.64
CA THR A 193 5.09 -3.75 16.28
C THR A 193 5.83 -4.85 15.55
N VAL A 194 6.60 -5.65 16.29
CA VAL A 194 7.16 -6.90 15.78
C VAL A 194 6.29 -8.05 16.27
N LEU A 195 5.67 -8.79 15.34
CA LEU A 195 4.94 -10.03 15.64
C LEU A 195 5.78 -11.22 15.22
N GLY A 196 6.22 -12.02 16.19
CA GLY A 196 7.14 -13.13 15.97
C GLY A 196 6.56 -14.29 15.17
N GLU A 197 7.46 -15.19 14.78
CA GLU A 197 7.18 -16.33 13.92
C GLU A 197 6.03 -17.19 14.46
N ASN A 198 5.09 -17.58 13.59
CA ASN A 198 3.89 -18.36 13.92
C ASN A 198 2.97 -17.74 15.00
N SER A 199 3.20 -16.49 15.41
CA SER A 199 2.36 -15.79 16.39
C SER A 199 1.10 -15.23 15.73
N LYS A 200 0.03 -15.11 16.52
CA LYS A 200 -1.31 -14.80 16.01
C LYS A 200 -1.98 -13.70 16.83
N ALA A 201 -2.53 -12.71 16.15
CA ALA A 201 -3.49 -11.75 16.69
C ALA A 201 -4.70 -11.73 15.76
N SER A 202 -5.70 -12.56 16.06
CA SER A 202 -6.71 -12.91 15.04
C SER A 202 -7.89 -11.94 14.97
N HIS A 203 -8.24 -11.23 16.04
CA HIS A 203 -9.49 -10.47 16.08
C HIS A 203 -9.40 -9.22 16.98
N LEU A 204 -10.01 -8.11 16.55
CA LEU A 204 -10.39 -6.97 17.42
C LEU A 204 -9.28 -6.51 18.38
N THR A 205 -8.08 -6.26 17.88
CA THR A 205 -6.88 -6.06 18.73
C THR A 205 -6.11 -4.82 18.29
N TYR A 206 -5.56 -4.08 19.24
CA TYR A 206 -4.57 -3.03 18.99
C TYR A 206 -3.21 -3.41 19.56
N LEU A 207 -2.19 -3.46 18.70
CA LEU A 207 -0.79 -3.71 19.07
C LEU A 207 0.08 -2.54 18.60
N GLY A 208 0.36 -1.62 19.52
CA GLY A 208 1.20 -0.44 19.32
C GLY A 208 2.46 -0.48 20.16
N ASP A 209 3.60 -0.16 19.56
CA ASP A 209 4.90 -0.09 20.24
C ASP A 209 5.19 -1.41 21.00
N ALA A 210 5.13 -2.55 20.30
CA ALA A 210 5.19 -3.88 20.91
C ALA A 210 6.24 -4.81 20.27
N VAL A 211 6.87 -5.65 21.09
CA VAL A 211 7.77 -6.72 20.65
C VAL A 211 7.21 -8.04 21.14
N ILE A 212 6.70 -8.85 20.21
CA ILE A 212 6.01 -10.10 20.49
C ILE A 212 6.83 -11.25 19.94
N GLY A 213 7.13 -12.22 20.80
CA GLY A 213 7.91 -13.42 20.50
C GLY A 213 7.21 -14.38 19.55
N LYS A 214 7.82 -15.56 19.38
CA LYS A 214 7.34 -16.65 18.53
C LYS A 214 6.23 -17.45 19.20
N ASN A 215 5.35 -18.06 18.41
CA ASN A 215 4.28 -18.94 18.89
C ASN A 215 3.38 -18.32 19.96
N VAL A 216 3.21 -16.99 19.94
CA VAL A 216 2.34 -16.26 20.86
C VAL A 216 0.92 -16.25 20.33
N ASN A 217 -0.05 -16.44 21.22
CA ASN A 217 -1.46 -16.25 20.89
C ASN A 217 -2.00 -15.01 21.62
N VAL A 218 -2.38 -13.99 20.85
CA VAL A 218 -3.03 -12.78 21.34
C VAL A 218 -4.54 -12.92 21.19
N GLY A 219 -5.22 -13.07 22.32
CA GLY A 219 -6.68 -13.21 22.39
C GLY A 219 -7.41 -11.97 21.89
N ALA A 220 -8.63 -12.19 21.39
CA ALA A 220 -9.46 -11.13 20.83
C ALA A 220 -9.72 -10.01 21.84
N GLY A 221 -9.78 -8.74 21.40
CA GLY A 221 -10.03 -7.62 22.31
C GLY A 221 -8.81 -7.18 23.11
N THR A 222 -7.63 -7.73 22.84
CA THR A 222 -6.40 -7.31 23.54
C THR A 222 -5.97 -5.92 23.09
N ILE A 223 -5.52 -5.09 24.03
CA ILE A 223 -5.02 -3.75 23.77
C ILE A 223 -3.69 -3.56 24.49
N THR A 224 -2.67 -3.12 23.77
CA THR A 224 -1.44 -2.54 24.36
C THR A 224 -1.69 -1.07 24.67
N CYS A 225 -1.81 -0.72 25.95
CA CYS A 225 -1.96 0.66 26.40
C CYS A 225 -0.55 1.31 26.42
N ASN A 226 -0.12 1.80 25.26
CA ASN A 226 1.22 2.31 25.00
C ASN A 226 1.40 3.82 25.21
N TYR A 227 0.35 4.57 25.57
CA TYR A 227 0.38 6.03 25.68
C TYR A 227 -0.22 6.49 27.01
N ASP A 228 0.48 7.38 27.73
CA ASP A 228 0.09 7.88 29.06
C ASP A 228 -0.53 9.30 29.04
N GLY A 229 -0.64 9.91 27.87
CA GLY A 229 -1.05 11.31 27.71
C GLY A 229 0.08 12.24 27.24
N ALA A 230 1.34 11.81 27.34
CA ALA A 230 2.51 12.55 26.87
C ALA A 230 3.58 11.67 26.20
N ASN A 231 3.86 10.50 26.77
CA ASN A 231 4.93 9.59 26.36
C ASN A 231 4.41 8.26 25.85
N LYS A 232 5.29 7.54 25.16
CA LYS A 232 5.02 6.19 24.66
C LYS A 232 5.93 5.15 25.28
N TRP A 233 5.37 3.97 25.50
CA TRP A 233 6.03 2.89 26.23
C TRP A 233 5.86 1.55 25.52
N THR A 234 6.88 0.70 25.65
CA THR A 234 6.95 -0.59 24.95
C THR A 234 6.28 -1.72 25.73
N THR A 235 5.56 -2.58 25.01
CA THR A 235 5.08 -3.88 25.53
C THR A 235 5.96 -5.01 25.00
N GLU A 236 6.55 -5.81 25.87
CA GLU A 236 7.32 -7.01 25.51
C GLU A 236 6.53 -8.28 25.87
N ILE A 237 6.38 -9.21 24.92
CA ILE A 237 5.72 -10.50 25.12
C ILE A 237 6.67 -11.63 24.69
N GLY A 238 7.05 -12.49 25.63
CA GLY A 238 7.96 -13.61 25.38
C GLY A 238 7.32 -14.74 24.55
N ASP A 239 8.18 -15.61 24.01
CA ASP A 239 7.76 -16.74 23.19
C ASP A 239 6.75 -17.65 23.89
N GLY A 240 5.80 -18.22 23.14
CA GLY A 240 4.82 -19.18 23.65
C GLY A 240 3.80 -18.61 24.64
N ALA A 241 3.82 -17.30 24.90
CA ALA A 241 2.86 -16.68 25.79
C ALA A 241 1.43 -16.77 25.23
N PHE A 242 0.47 -16.89 26.15
CA PHE A 242 -0.95 -16.86 25.85
C PHE A 242 -1.58 -15.64 26.52
N ILE A 243 -2.09 -14.72 25.71
CA ILE A 243 -2.80 -13.53 26.20
C ILE A 243 -4.29 -13.79 26.06
N GLY A 244 -4.99 -13.90 27.20
CA GLY A 244 -6.44 -14.08 27.21
C GLY A 244 -7.18 -12.92 26.55
N SER A 245 -8.37 -13.20 26.04
CA SER A 245 -9.22 -12.18 25.39
C SER A 245 -9.53 -11.01 26.31
N ASN A 246 -9.77 -9.82 25.74
CA ASN A 246 -10.06 -8.58 26.46
C ASN A 246 -9.00 -8.21 27.51
N THR A 247 -7.72 -8.51 27.25
CA THR A 247 -6.62 -8.11 28.13
C THR A 247 -6.18 -6.69 27.81
N SER A 248 -5.96 -5.87 28.84
CA SER A 248 -5.28 -4.58 28.73
C SER A 248 -3.85 -4.72 29.26
N LEU A 249 -2.86 -4.52 28.39
CA LEU A 249 -1.44 -4.56 28.74
C LEU A 249 -0.93 -3.13 28.91
N ILE A 250 -0.73 -2.70 30.15
CA ILE A 250 -0.36 -1.32 30.47
C ILE A 250 1.16 -1.20 30.40
N ALA A 251 1.66 -0.57 29.34
CA ALA A 251 3.08 -0.40 29.10
C ALA A 251 3.69 0.69 30.01
N PRO A 252 4.98 0.60 30.37
CA PRO A 252 5.94 -0.44 29.98
C PRO A 252 5.74 -1.74 30.77
N ILE A 253 5.71 -2.87 30.06
CA ILE A 253 5.47 -4.19 30.68
C ILE A 253 6.17 -5.31 29.93
N LYS A 254 6.60 -6.33 30.67
CA LYS A 254 7.17 -7.58 30.12
C LYS A 254 6.34 -8.79 30.54
N ILE A 255 5.91 -9.56 29.56
CA ILE A 255 5.23 -10.85 29.76
C ILE A 255 6.24 -11.96 29.47
N GLY A 256 6.49 -12.82 30.47
CA GLY A 256 7.49 -13.88 30.38
C GLY A 256 7.17 -14.94 29.32
N LYS A 257 8.21 -15.68 28.93
CA LYS A 257 8.08 -16.85 28.04
C LYS A 257 7.06 -17.84 28.61
N ASN A 258 6.19 -18.39 27.77
CA ASN A 258 5.14 -19.36 28.13
C ASN A 258 4.20 -18.86 29.24
N ALA A 259 4.17 -17.57 29.55
CA ALA A 259 3.26 -17.03 30.54
C ALA A 259 1.81 -17.06 30.01
N THR A 260 0.86 -17.17 30.92
CA THR A 260 -0.57 -17.08 30.60
C THR A 260 -1.16 -15.85 31.28
N ILE A 261 -1.81 -14.98 30.52
CA ILE A 261 -2.61 -13.89 31.06
C ILE A 261 -4.07 -14.28 30.98
N ALA A 262 -4.78 -14.29 32.11
CA ALA A 262 -6.20 -14.62 32.11
C ALA A 262 -7.02 -13.57 31.35
N ALA A 263 -8.08 -14.02 30.68
CA ALA A 263 -9.00 -13.14 29.96
C ALA A 263 -9.60 -12.06 30.87
N GLY A 264 -9.78 -10.86 30.31
CA GLY A 264 -10.32 -9.70 31.03
C GLY A 264 -9.35 -9.04 32.00
N SER A 265 -8.08 -9.43 32.02
CA SER A 265 -7.10 -8.85 32.94
C SER A 265 -6.60 -7.49 32.46
N ALA A 266 -6.43 -6.56 33.39
CA ALA A 266 -5.70 -5.31 33.19
C ALA A 266 -4.36 -5.42 33.94
N VAL A 267 -3.28 -5.68 33.20
CA VAL A 267 -1.97 -6.01 33.78
C VAL A 267 -1.05 -4.80 33.68
N SER A 268 -0.58 -4.34 34.84
CA SER A 268 0.33 -3.18 34.98
C SER A 268 1.71 -3.52 35.57
N LYS A 269 1.95 -4.79 35.87
CA LYS A 269 3.24 -5.31 36.37
C LYS A 269 3.65 -6.50 35.51
N SER A 270 4.95 -6.64 35.27
CA SER A 270 5.48 -7.75 34.47
C SER A 270 5.00 -9.11 35.00
N ALA A 271 4.61 -9.98 34.07
CA ALA A 271 4.14 -11.33 34.35
C ALA A 271 5.32 -12.31 34.27
N PRO A 272 5.57 -13.15 35.29
CA PRO A 272 6.64 -14.14 35.26
C PRO A 272 6.47 -15.17 34.15
N ALA A 273 7.58 -15.77 33.71
CA ALA A 273 7.56 -16.88 32.76
C ALA A 273 6.83 -18.11 33.35
N GLU A 274 6.18 -18.88 32.48
CA GLU A 274 5.50 -20.16 32.80
C GLU A 274 4.40 -20.07 33.88
N GLN A 275 3.97 -18.86 34.21
CA GLN A 275 2.98 -18.62 35.26
C GLN A 275 1.71 -17.99 34.72
N LEU A 276 0.61 -18.23 35.44
CA LEU A 276 -0.66 -17.55 35.24
C LEU A 276 -0.63 -16.21 35.98
N THR A 277 -0.89 -15.12 35.26
CA THR A 277 -1.16 -13.80 35.83
C THR A 277 -2.60 -13.40 35.53
N LEU A 278 -3.31 -12.91 36.55
CA LEU A 278 -4.69 -12.47 36.42
C LEU A 278 -5.00 -11.29 37.32
N THR A 279 -5.87 -10.40 36.84
CA THR A 279 -6.57 -9.43 37.67
C THR A 279 -8.05 -9.68 37.50
N ARG A 280 -8.73 -10.11 38.56
CA ARG A 280 -10.14 -10.46 38.48
C ARG A 280 -10.87 -10.09 39.77
N ALA A 281 -11.99 -9.39 39.63
CA ALA A 281 -12.91 -9.23 40.74
C ALA A 281 -13.64 -10.55 41.03
N GLU A 282 -13.96 -10.79 42.31
CA GLU A 282 -14.82 -11.91 42.67
C GLU A 282 -16.18 -11.78 41.97
N GLN A 283 -16.66 -12.87 41.38
CA GLN A 283 -17.94 -12.88 40.69
C GLN A 283 -19.09 -12.78 41.71
N LYS A 284 -19.99 -11.82 41.52
CA LYS A 284 -21.18 -11.60 42.37
C LYS A 284 -22.46 -11.66 41.55
N THR A 285 -23.52 -12.21 42.14
CA THR A 285 -24.87 -12.27 41.55
C THR A 285 -25.85 -11.49 42.44
N VAL A 286 -26.39 -10.38 41.92
CA VAL A 286 -27.35 -9.52 42.66
C VAL A 286 -28.78 -9.98 42.37
N LYS A 287 -29.34 -10.81 43.27
CA LYS A 287 -30.69 -11.38 43.11
C LYS A 287 -31.81 -10.33 43.08
N THR A 288 -31.58 -9.15 43.65
CA THR A 288 -32.56 -8.07 43.75
C THR A 288 -32.61 -7.16 42.52
N TRP A 289 -31.69 -7.32 41.57
CA TRP A 289 -31.63 -6.46 40.40
C TRP A 289 -32.80 -6.74 39.44
N LYS A 290 -33.55 -5.70 39.11
CA LYS A 290 -34.59 -5.71 38.08
C LYS A 290 -34.13 -4.84 36.91
N ARG A 291 -34.24 -5.35 35.69
CA ARG A 291 -33.97 -4.56 34.47
C ARG A 291 -34.93 -3.36 34.45
N PRO A 292 -34.45 -2.13 34.18
CA PRO A 292 -35.34 -0.98 34.04
C PRO A 292 -36.38 -1.21 32.96
N SER A 293 -37.65 -1.00 33.31
CA SER A 293 -38.73 -0.85 32.33
C SER A 293 -38.83 0.62 31.92
N LYS A 294 -39.05 0.84 30.63
CA LYS A 294 -39.52 2.14 30.15
C LYS A 294 -41.01 2.28 30.43
#